data_AF-A0ABC9N7W2-F1
#
_entry.id   AF-A0ABC9N7W2-F1
#
_cell.length_a   1.000
_cell.length_b   1.000
_cell.length_c   1.000
_cell.angle_alpha   90.00
_cell.angle_beta   90.00
_cell.angle_gamma   90.00
#
_symmetry.space_group_name_H-M   'P 1'
#
loop_
_entity.id
_entity.type
_entity.pdbx_description
1 polymer ?
#
loop_
_entity_poly.entity_id
_entity_poly.type
_entity_poly.pdbx_seq_one_letter_code
_entity_poly.pdbx_strand_id
1 'polypeptide(L)'
;MNKQTRKMEKSFRIIYTLLLCLLAVSANAQKNKKDKDEVKISAAKYDKFRDDIKLLSDSTKTLADSCTSLNSIIQNLQKEKEYLDDVIRNNKKDIEEKVAIIGEKNALIASMQQQHKADSLTMSTTLLSMSEMQKTADETSAKYANGRLYFKYDAKRIQGCIDDFNKIKTASVKEKFKQLPNLLSNYEKYSNQLKALLESAQNDPDRKVRNKAEEYKNKYSREIRNSVYYSNYYARQNLGTWSIPYLDNIIEVTMSILKKHDPGHNDPVNFNSLIEML
;
A
#
# COMPACT_ATOMS: atom_id res chain seq x y z
N MET A 1 -12.23 -75.52 17.82
CA MET A 1 -11.96 -76.67 16.93
C MET A 1 -12.91 -76.58 15.74
N ASN A 2 -12.38 -76.27 14.55
CA ASN A 2 -13.10 -75.62 13.47
C ASN A 2 -13.75 -76.62 12.49
N LYS A 3 -14.85 -76.25 11.82
CA LYS A 3 -15.63 -77.14 10.91
C LYS A 3 -14.79 -77.75 9.78
N GLN A 4 -13.67 -77.11 9.43
CA GLN A 4 -12.67 -77.58 8.46
C GLN A 4 -11.82 -78.76 8.95
N THR A 5 -11.42 -78.81 10.24
CA THR A 5 -10.58 -79.93 10.73
C THR A 5 -11.34 -81.25 10.77
N ARG A 6 -12.66 -81.24 11.09
CA ARG A 6 -13.53 -82.43 10.98
C ARG A 6 -13.73 -82.95 9.56
N LYS A 7 -13.62 -82.09 8.54
CA LYS A 7 -13.79 -82.48 7.13
C LYS A 7 -12.52 -83.18 6.61
N MET A 8 -11.34 -82.67 6.97
CA MET A 8 -10.05 -83.31 6.67
C MET A 8 -9.89 -84.68 7.34
N GLU A 9 -10.36 -84.86 8.58
CA GLU A 9 -10.34 -86.17 9.27
C GLU A 9 -11.13 -87.25 8.52
N LYS A 10 -12.28 -86.89 7.92
CA LYS A 10 -13.09 -87.82 7.13
C LYS A 10 -12.41 -88.20 5.81
N SER A 11 -11.78 -87.23 5.15
CA SER A 11 -11.01 -87.47 3.92
C SER A 11 -9.79 -88.37 4.17
N PHE A 12 -9.05 -88.11 5.25
CA PHE A 12 -7.93 -88.96 5.66
C PHE A 12 -8.39 -90.39 6.00
N ARG A 13 -9.51 -90.57 6.70
CA ARG A 13 -10.06 -91.91 6.96
C ARG A 13 -10.39 -92.67 5.68
N ILE A 14 -10.98 -92.02 4.67
CA ILE A 14 -11.32 -92.65 3.39
C ILE A 14 -10.05 -93.06 2.63
N ILE A 15 -9.04 -92.18 2.57
CA ILE A 15 -7.75 -92.47 1.93
C ILE A 15 -7.02 -93.61 2.66
N TYR A 16 -7.00 -93.59 4.00
CA TYR A 16 -6.38 -94.64 4.81
C TYR A 16 -7.09 -95.99 4.65
N THR A 17 -8.42 -95.98 4.49
CA THR A 17 -9.21 -97.20 4.24
C THR A 17 -8.93 -97.76 2.83
N LEU A 18 -8.81 -96.91 1.81
CA LEU A 18 -8.42 -97.31 0.46
C LEU A 18 -6.97 -97.84 0.39
N LEU A 19 -6.04 -97.23 1.12
CA LEU A 19 -4.66 -97.72 1.28
C LEU A 19 -4.60 -99.06 2.01
N LEU A 20 -5.39 -99.25 3.07
CA LEU A 20 -5.54 -100.53 3.78
C LEU A 20 -6.13 -101.61 2.86
N CYS A 21 -7.09 -101.28 2.00
CA CYS A 21 -7.63 -102.21 1.00
C CYS A 21 -6.58 -102.59 -0.06
N LEU A 22 -5.77 -101.64 -0.53
CA LEU A 22 -4.66 -101.92 -1.48
C LEU A 22 -3.54 -102.76 -0.85
N LEU A 23 -3.15 -102.46 0.40
CA LEU A 23 -2.12 -103.22 1.12
C LEU A 23 -2.61 -104.60 1.56
N ALA A 24 -3.89 -104.75 1.95
CA ALA A 24 -4.49 -106.05 2.28
C ALA A 24 -4.57 -106.99 1.06
N VAL A 25 -4.77 -106.44 -0.15
CA VAL A 25 -4.70 -107.22 -1.40
C VAL A 25 -3.28 -107.74 -1.66
N SER A 26 -2.24 -106.98 -1.30
CA SER A 26 -0.85 -107.46 -1.42
C SER A 26 -0.38 -108.39 -0.28
N ALA A 27 -0.89 -108.23 0.94
CA ALA A 27 -0.45 -109.02 2.11
C ALA A 27 -1.13 -110.40 2.20
N ASN A 28 -2.39 -110.54 1.74
CA ASN A 28 -3.07 -111.84 1.71
C ASN A 28 -2.58 -112.77 0.59
N ALA A 29 -1.80 -112.29 -0.37
CA ALA A 29 -1.20 -113.14 -1.40
C ALA A 29 -0.05 -114.03 -0.88
N GLN A 30 0.47 -113.78 0.33
CA GLN A 30 1.69 -114.45 0.82
C GLN A 30 1.54 -115.32 2.08
N LYS A 31 0.36 -115.38 2.71
CA LYS A 31 0.07 -116.33 3.81
C LYS A 31 -1.37 -116.83 3.75
N ASN A 32 -1.59 -117.92 3.00
CA ASN A 32 -2.42 -119.08 3.39
C ASN A 32 -2.79 -119.91 2.15
N LYS A 33 -2.08 -121.03 1.96
CA LYS A 33 -2.53 -122.15 1.12
C LYS A 33 -3.52 -122.98 1.95
N LYS A 34 -4.68 -123.28 1.36
CA LYS A 34 -5.75 -124.18 1.83
C LYS A 34 -6.74 -123.57 2.82
N ASP A 35 -7.58 -122.67 2.32
CA ASP A 35 -9.05 -122.86 2.25
C ASP A 35 -9.60 -121.77 1.33
N LYS A 36 -10.30 -122.18 0.26
CA LYS A 36 -10.83 -121.27 -0.78
C LYS A 36 -12.18 -120.71 -0.34
N ASP A 37 -12.17 -119.78 0.60
CA ASP A 37 -13.20 -118.75 0.66
C ASP A 37 -12.75 -117.58 -0.20
N GLU A 38 -12.93 -117.72 -1.52
CA GLU A 38 -12.84 -116.59 -2.44
C GLU A 38 -13.89 -115.56 -2.00
N VAL A 39 -13.46 -114.41 -1.51
CA VAL A 39 -14.32 -113.24 -1.33
C VAL A 39 -14.82 -112.82 -2.71
N LYS A 40 -15.94 -113.38 -3.16
CA LYS A 40 -16.57 -113.08 -4.46
C LYS A 40 -17.36 -111.78 -4.35
N ILE A 41 -16.79 -110.68 -4.85
CA ILE A 41 -17.52 -109.43 -5.10
C ILE A 41 -18.40 -109.64 -6.34
N SER A 42 -19.69 -109.28 -6.26
CA SER A 42 -20.57 -109.34 -7.43
C SER A 42 -20.19 -108.29 -8.48
N ALA A 43 -20.33 -108.63 -9.77
CA ALA A 43 -20.04 -107.71 -10.87
C ALA A 43 -20.75 -106.35 -10.69
N ALA A 44 -22.01 -106.34 -10.26
CA ALA A 44 -22.77 -105.12 -9.97
C ALA A 44 -22.17 -104.24 -8.85
N LYS A 45 -21.56 -104.84 -7.81
CA LYS A 45 -20.86 -104.07 -6.77
C LYS A 45 -19.56 -103.49 -7.32
N TYR A 46 -18.84 -104.24 -8.16
CA TYR A 46 -17.62 -103.77 -8.81
C TYR A 46 -17.88 -102.60 -9.77
N ASP A 47 -18.92 -102.70 -10.61
CA ASP A 47 -19.30 -101.64 -11.54
C ASP A 47 -19.72 -100.37 -10.80
N LYS A 48 -20.49 -100.50 -9.71
CA LYS A 48 -20.82 -99.36 -8.84
C LYS A 48 -19.58 -98.70 -8.24
N PHE A 49 -18.62 -99.49 -7.74
CA PHE A 49 -17.36 -98.96 -7.23
C PHE A 49 -16.54 -98.25 -8.32
N ARG A 50 -16.51 -98.79 -9.55
CA ARG A 50 -15.87 -98.15 -10.69
C ARG A 50 -16.52 -96.79 -11.01
N ASP A 51 -17.84 -96.73 -11.06
CA ASP A 51 -18.58 -95.50 -11.36
C ASP A 51 -18.39 -94.43 -10.27
N ASP A 52 -18.42 -94.83 -8.99
CA ASP A 52 -18.14 -93.95 -7.85
C ASP A 52 -16.69 -93.42 -7.91
N ILE A 53 -15.71 -94.26 -8.27
CA ILE A 53 -14.32 -93.85 -8.48
C ILE A 53 -14.21 -92.83 -9.63
N LYS A 54 -14.92 -93.05 -10.73
CA LYS A 54 -14.94 -92.13 -11.88
C LYS A 54 -15.55 -90.79 -11.51
N LEU A 55 -16.71 -90.79 -10.85
CA LEU A 55 -17.37 -89.57 -10.37
C LEU A 55 -16.47 -88.77 -9.41
N LEU A 56 -15.76 -89.46 -8.51
CA LEU A 56 -14.81 -88.85 -7.59
C LEU A 56 -13.61 -88.24 -8.33
N SER A 57 -13.10 -88.93 -9.35
CA SER A 57 -12.01 -88.45 -10.22
C SER A 57 -12.42 -87.20 -10.98
N ASP A 58 -13.61 -87.20 -11.61
CA ASP A 58 -14.16 -86.05 -12.35
C ASP A 58 -14.41 -84.85 -11.41
N SER A 59 -14.92 -85.10 -10.20
CA SER A 59 -15.11 -84.07 -9.17
C SER A 59 -13.79 -83.47 -8.70
N THR A 60 -12.76 -84.30 -8.53
CA THR A 60 -11.41 -83.87 -8.14
C THR A 60 -10.77 -83.03 -9.25
N LYS A 61 -10.96 -83.42 -10.52
CA LYS A 61 -10.52 -82.63 -11.68
C LYS A 61 -11.19 -81.27 -11.72
N THR A 62 -12.52 -81.22 -11.60
CA THR A 62 -13.29 -79.96 -11.57
C THR A 62 -12.85 -79.05 -10.43
N LEU A 63 -12.55 -79.63 -9.26
CA LEU A 63 -12.03 -78.88 -8.11
C LEU A 63 -10.63 -78.33 -8.39
N ALA A 64 -9.75 -79.11 -9.01
CA ALA A 64 -8.42 -78.66 -9.41
C ALA A 64 -8.48 -77.50 -10.41
N ASP A 65 -9.33 -77.60 -11.43
CA ASP A 65 -9.54 -76.54 -12.43
C ASP A 65 -10.07 -75.25 -11.77
N SER A 66 -11.02 -75.39 -10.84
CA SER A 66 -11.54 -74.27 -10.04
C SER A 66 -10.47 -73.61 -9.18
N CYS A 67 -9.61 -74.41 -8.55
CA CYS A 67 -8.46 -73.91 -7.77
C CYS A 67 -7.46 -73.14 -8.66
N THR A 68 -7.18 -73.63 -9.87
CA THR A 68 -6.30 -72.94 -10.83
C THR A 68 -6.90 -71.60 -11.27
N SER A 69 -8.20 -71.56 -11.56
CA SER A 69 -8.91 -70.31 -11.90
C SER A 69 -8.86 -69.30 -10.75
N LEU A 70 -9.18 -69.73 -9.53
CA LEU A 70 -9.07 -68.90 -8.33
C LEU A 70 -7.66 -68.37 -8.12
N ASN A 71 -6.64 -69.18 -8.36
CA ASN A 71 -5.25 -68.75 -8.22
C ASN A 71 -4.87 -67.67 -9.24
N SER A 72 -5.37 -67.78 -10.47
CA SER A 72 -5.21 -66.73 -11.49
C SER A 72 -5.87 -65.41 -11.07
N ILE A 73 -7.08 -65.48 -10.51
CA ILE A 73 -7.79 -64.30 -9.98
C ILE A 73 -6.99 -63.66 -8.84
N ILE A 74 -6.48 -64.45 -7.89
CA ILE A 74 -5.66 -63.96 -6.77
C ILE A 74 -4.42 -63.23 -7.28
N GLN A 75 -3.71 -63.78 -8.27
CA GLN A 75 -2.54 -63.12 -8.85
C GLN A 75 -2.89 -61.80 -9.53
N ASN A 76 -4.01 -61.74 -10.24
CA ASN A 76 -4.46 -60.50 -10.88
C ASN A 76 -4.80 -59.43 -9.84
N LEU A 77 -5.52 -59.79 -8.77
CA LEU A 77 -5.85 -58.87 -7.68
C LEU A 77 -4.61 -58.39 -6.93
N GLN A 78 -3.58 -59.23 -6.77
CA GLN A 78 -2.30 -58.82 -6.19
C GLN A 78 -1.61 -57.75 -7.04
N LYS A 79 -1.56 -57.94 -8.36
CA LYS A 79 -0.98 -56.95 -9.29
C LYS A 79 -1.75 -55.64 -9.29
N GLU A 80 -3.08 -55.71 -9.29
CA GLU A 80 -3.93 -54.51 -9.24
C GLU A 80 -3.75 -53.73 -7.94
N LYS A 81 -3.62 -54.44 -6.81
CA LYS A 81 -3.31 -53.80 -5.52
C LYS A 81 -1.95 -53.09 -5.54
N GLU A 82 -0.90 -53.73 -6.04
CA GLU A 82 0.43 -53.12 -6.16
C GLU A 82 0.40 -51.84 -7.02
N TYR A 83 -0.32 -51.90 -8.15
CA TYR A 83 -0.53 -50.74 -9.01
C TYR A 83 -1.24 -49.61 -8.27
N LEU A 84 -2.32 -49.92 -7.53
CA LEU A 84 -3.06 -48.91 -6.77
C LEU A 84 -2.21 -48.28 -5.66
N ASP A 85 -1.39 -49.08 -4.97
CA ASP A 85 -0.50 -48.62 -3.91
C ASP A 85 0.57 -47.66 -4.46
N ASP A 86 1.09 -47.91 -5.66
CA ASP A 86 2.01 -46.99 -6.35
C ASP A 86 1.32 -45.68 -6.76
N VAL A 87 0.09 -45.76 -7.30
CA VAL A 87 -0.71 -44.56 -7.67
C VAL A 87 -0.98 -43.69 -6.43
N ILE A 88 -1.37 -44.31 -5.30
CA ILE A 88 -1.62 -43.59 -4.05
C ILE A 88 -0.34 -42.92 -3.54
N ARG A 89 0.79 -43.61 -3.59
CA ARG A 89 2.08 -43.06 -3.16
C ARG A 89 2.49 -41.85 -3.99
N ASN A 90 2.33 -41.93 -5.31
CA ASN A 90 2.66 -40.83 -6.22
C ASN A 90 1.73 -39.62 -6.00
N ASN A 91 0.43 -39.85 -5.88
CA ASN A 91 -0.54 -38.78 -5.62
C ASN A 91 -0.30 -38.11 -4.27
N LYS A 92 0.05 -38.88 -3.23
CA LYS A 92 0.41 -38.32 -1.92
C LYS A 92 1.60 -37.37 -2.02
N LYS A 93 2.65 -37.77 -2.75
CA LYS A 93 3.83 -36.94 -2.97
C LYS A 93 3.49 -35.65 -3.72
N ASP A 94 2.70 -35.72 -4.80
CA ASP A 94 2.27 -34.54 -5.57
C ASP A 94 1.44 -33.56 -4.72
N ILE A 95 0.57 -34.08 -3.84
CA ILE A 95 -0.20 -33.26 -2.89
C ILE A 95 0.73 -32.56 -1.89
N GLU A 96 1.69 -33.27 -1.30
CA GLU A 96 2.66 -32.72 -0.35
C GLU A 96 3.50 -31.59 -0.98
N GLU A 97 3.96 -31.77 -2.21
CA GLU A 97 4.69 -30.74 -2.97
C GLU A 97 3.81 -29.51 -3.24
N LYS A 98 2.56 -29.70 -3.66
CA LYS A 98 1.61 -28.59 -3.89
C LYS A 98 1.29 -27.81 -2.61
N VAL A 99 1.15 -28.50 -1.47
CA VAL A 99 0.92 -27.86 -0.17
C VAL A 99 2.12 -27.01 0.24
N ALA A 100 3.34 -27.48 0.03
CA ALA A 100 4.55 -26.69 0.29
C ALA A 100 4.57 -25.40 -0.55
N ILE A 101 4.30 -25.49 -1.86
CA ILE A 101 4.23 -24.34 -2.77
C ILE A 101 3.14 -23.34 -2.34
N ILE A 102 1.98 -23.82 -1.88
CA ILE A 102 0.92 -22.95 -1.36
C ILE A 102 1.39 -22.21 -0.09
N GLY A 103 2.12 -22.89 0.79
CA GLY A 103 2.73 -22.29 1.98
C GLY A 103 3.69 -21.15 1.62
N GLU A 104 4.60 -21.38 0.67
CA GLU A 104 5.54 -20.37 0.19
C GLU A 104 4.83 -19.17 -0.44
N LYS A 105 3.81 -19.42 -1.28
CA LYS A 105 3.01 -18.34 -1.89
C LYS A 105 2.26 -17.52 -0.85
N ASN A 106 1.69 -18.16 0.17
CA ASN A 106 1.01 -17.45 1.26
C ASN A 106 1.97 -16.58 2.07
N ALA A 107 3.18 -17.07 2.34
CA ALA A 107 4.22 -16.28 3.01
C ALA A 107 4.63 -15.06 2.16
N LEU A 108 4.80 -15.24 0.84
CA LEU A 108 5.09 -14.16 -0.09
C LEU A 108 3.97 -13.11 -0.11
N ILE A 109 2.70 -13.54 -0.18
CA ILE A 109 1.55 -12.64 -0.15
C ILE A 109 1.53 -11.81 1.14
N ALA A 110 1.76 -12.44 2.30
CA ALA A 110 1.82 -11.74 3.58
C ALA A 110 2.94 -10.69 3.61
N SER A 111 4.12 -11.02 3.09
CA SER A 111 5.25 -10.09 2.96
C SER A 111 4.91 -8.91 2.06
N MET A 112 4.32 -9.15 0.88
CA MET A 112 3.91 -8.10 -0.05
C MET A 112 2.84 -7.16 0.56
N GLN A 113 1.87 -7.71 1.29
CA GLN A 113 0.84 -6.92 1.97
C GLN A 113 1.44 -6.03 3.07
N GLN A 114 2.42 -6.53 3.82
CA GLN A 114 3.13 -5.75 4.83
C GLN A 114 3.96 -4.64 4.20
N GLN A 115 4.68 -4.94 3.11
CA GLN A 115 5.44 -3.93 2.35
C GLN A 115 4.52 -2.83 1.81
N HIS A 116 3.39 -3.19 1.19
CA HIS A 116 2.44 -2.22 0.66
C HIS A 116 1.88 -1.29 1.75
N LYS A 117 1.61 -1.81 2.96
CA LYS A 117 1.20 -0.97 4.10
C LYS A 117 2.30 0.02 4.52
N ALA A 118 3.56 -0.43 4.56
CA ALA A 118 4.69 0.42 4.90
C ALA A 118 4.94 1.50 3.83
N ASP A 119 4.86 1.15 2.55
CA ASP A 119 5.04 2.06 1.43
C ASP A 119 3.93 3.13 1.42
N SER A 120 2.68 2.72 1.66
CA SER A 120 1.55 3.65 1.76
C SER A 120 1.71 4.66 2.90
N LEU A 121 2.21 4.23 4.07
CA LEU A 121 2.45 5.12 5.20
C LEU A 121 3.60 6.09 4.91
N THR A 122 4.67 5.60 4.29
CA THR A 122 5.81 6.40 3.87
C THR A 122 5.37 7.47 2.87
N MET A 123 4.62 7.09 1.84
CA MET A 123 4.10 8.02 0.83
C MET A 123 3.22 9.11 1.45
N SER A 124 2.31 8.74 2.37
CA SER A 124 1.46 9.71 3.08
C SER A 124 2.30 10.72 3.87
N THR A 125 3.33 10.24 4.56
CA THR A 125 4.26 11.10 5.33
C THR A 125 5.05 12.04 4.42
N THR A 126 5.53 11.55 3.27
CA THR A 126 6.22 12.35 2.26
C THR A 126 5.32 13.43 1.67
N LEU A 127 4.05 13.13 1.37
CA LEU A 127 3.11 14.12 0.85
C LEU A 127 2.83 15.24 1.87
N LEU A 128 2.69 14.89 3.15
CA LEU A 128 2.53 15.87 4.23
C LEU A 128 3.75 16.80 4.32
N SER A 129 4.96 16.24 4.36
CA SER A 129 6.18 17.05 4.45
C SER A 129 6.40 17.93 3.21
N MET A 130 6.07 17.43 2.01
CA MET A 130 6.09 18.24 0.79
C MET A 130 5.10 19.41 0.84
N SER A 131 3.90 19.19 1.38
CA SER A 131 2.90 20.24 1.58
C SER A 131 3.39 21.31 2.57
N GLU A 132 4.02 20.89 3.67
CA GLU A 132 4.61 21.80 4.66
C GLU A 132 5.80 22.60 4.09
N MET A 133 6.66 21.95 3.29
CA MET A 133 7.75 22.62 2.59
C MET A 133 7.23 23.65 1.58
N GLN A 134 6.20 23.30 0.79
CA GLN A 134 5.57 24.23 -0.14
C GLN A 134 4.99 25.45 0.60
N LYS A 135 4.29 25.22 1.72
CA LYS A 135 3.78 26.31 2.55
C LYS A 135 4.91 27.20 3.07
N THR A 136 6.01 26.62 3.51
CA THR A 136 7.18 27.36 4.00
C THR A 136 7.84 28.20 2.90
N ALA A 137 7.98 27.65 1.70
CA ALA A 137 8.51 28.36 0.53
C ALA A 137 7.60 29.53 0.11
N ASP A 138 6.29 29.29 0.07
CA ASP A 138 5.27 30.31 -0.23
C ASP A 138 5.27 31.42 0.83
N GLU A 139 5.34 31.08 2.12
CA GLU A 139 5.44 32.04 3.20
C GLU A 139 6.72 32.88 3.13
N THR A 140 7.84 32.26 2.76
CA THR A 140 9.13 32.95 2.63
C THR A 140 9.07 33.96 1.50
N SER A 141 8.48 33.58 0.36
CA SER A 141 8.28 34.46 -0.79
C SER A 141 7.38 35.66 -0.43
N ALA A 142 6.26 35.41 0.27
CA ALA A 142 5.37 36.47 0.72
C ALA A 142 6.01 37.41 1.76
N LYS A 143 6.78 36.86 2.72
CA LYS A 143 7.53 37.65 3.71
C LYS A 143 8.61 38.50 3.05
N TYR A 144 9.33 37.96 2.08
CA TYR A 144 10.32 38.71 1.31
C TYR A 144 9.69 39.88 0.56
N ALA A 145 8.59 39.62 -0.16
CA ALA A 145 7.84 40.64 -0.87
C ALA A 145 7.30 41.73 0.07
N ASN A 146 6.79 41.35 1.25
CA ASN A 146 6.39 42.32 2.28
C ASN A 146 7.60 43.12 2.81
N GLY A 147 8.73 42.46 3.03
CA GLY A 147 9.99 43.10 3.44
C GLY A 147 10.49 44.14 2.43
N ARG A 148 10.17 43.98 1.14
CA ARG A 148 10.56 44.97 0.12
C ARG A 148 9.90 46.34 0.33
N LEU A 149 8.72 46.40 0.96
CA LEU A 149 8.01 47.65 1.27
C LEU A 149 8.73 48.54 2.31
N TYR A 150 9.75 48.02 2.99
CA TYR A 150 10.59 48.79 3.92
C TYR A 150 11.71 49.58 3.23
N PHE A 151 11.85 49.46 1.91
CA PHE A 151 12.93 50.09 1.15
C PHE A 151 12.36 50.98 0.05
N LYS A 152 13.17 51.93 -0.43
CA LYS A 152 12.89 52.77 -1.59
C LYS A 152 12.34 51.96 -2.77
N TYR A 153 11.35 52.53 -3.45
CA TYR A 153 10.76 51.93 -4.64
C TYR A 153 11.86 51.60 -5.67
N ASP A 154 11.80 50.37 -6.20
CA ASP A 154 12.67 49.86 -7.24
C ASP A 154 11.81 49.00 -8.16
N ALA A 155 11.61 49.45 -9.40
CA ALA A 155 10.68 48.84 -10.33
C ALA A 155 10.98 47.36 -10.59
N LYS A 156 12.27 47.00 -10.78
CA LYS A 156 12.68 45.62 -11.07
C LYS A 156 12.44 44.71 -9.88
N ARG A 157 12.80 45.16 -8.67
CA ARG A 157 12.62 44.37 -7.44
C ARG A 157 11.15 44.22 -7.07
N ILE A 158 10.35 45.28 -7.22
CA ILE A 158 8.91 45.22 -6.94
C ILE A 158 8.20 44.30 -7.93
N GLN A 159 8.52 44.39 -9.22
CA GLN A 159 7.95 43.47 -10.21
C GLN A 159 8.31 42.02 -9.90
N GLY A 160 9.57 41.72 -9.56
CA GLY A 160 9.96 40.38 -9.12
C GLY A 160 9.18 39.89 -7.91
N CYS A 161 8.92 40.76 -6.93
CA CYS A 161 8.09 40.41 -5.77
C CYS A 161 6.63 40.11 -6.14
N ILE A 162 6.06 40.85 -7.10
CA ILE A 162 4.71 40.60 -7.61
C ILE A 162 4.65 39.25 -8.34
N ASP A 163 5.62 38.99 -9.21
CA ASP A 163 5.70 37.76 -9.99
C ASP A 163 5.85 36.54 -9.08
N ASP A 164 6.71 36.61 -8.07
CA ASP A 164 6.90 35.52 -7.10
C ASP A 164 5.68 35.33 -6.20
N PHE A 165 5.01 36.41 -5.80
CA PHE A 165 3.75 36.31 -5.06
C PHE A 165 2.65 35.61 -5.88
N ASN A 166 2.56 35.90 -7.17
CA ASN A 166 1.58 35.27 -8.06
C ASN A 166 1.79 33.76 -8.23
N LYS A 167 3.03 33.27 -8.05
CA LYS A 167 3.37 31.84 -8.09
C LYS A 167 2.97 31.07 -6.83
N ILE A 168 2.62 31.75 -5.73
CA ILE A 168 2.17 31.11 -4.48
C ILE A 168 0.96 30.22 -4.79
N LYS A 169 0.98 28.98 -4.30
CA LYS A 169 -0.11 28.01 -4.49
C LYS A 169 -0.92 27.82 -3.22
N THR A 170 -0.31 28.02 -2.05
CA THR A 170 -0.92 27.78 -0.75
C THR A 170 -1.98 28.84 -0.43
N ALA A 171 -3.25 28.44 -0.39
CA ALA A 171 -4.39 29.34 -0.19
C ALA A 171 -4.32 30.12 1.14
N SER A 172 -3.92 29.46 2.23
CA SER A 172 -3.78 30.11 3.54
C SER A 172 -2.70 31.20 3.56
N VAL A 173 -1.64 31.04 2.75
CA VAL A 173 -0.61 32.08 2.58
C VAL A 173 -1.16 33.26 1.79
N LYS A 174 -1.91 33.03 0.70
CA LYS A 174 -2.56 34.11 -0.06
C LYS A 174 -3.50 34.92 0.81
N GLU A 175 -4.33 34.26 1.62
CA GLU A 175 -5.27 34.93 2.51
C GLU A 175 -4.54 35.78 3.57
N LYS A 176 -3.49 35.22 4.18
CA LYS A 176 -2.67 35.93 5.18
C LYS A 176 -2.03 37.21 4.64
N PHE A 177 -1.65 37.22 3.36
CA PHE A 177 -0.97 38.33 2.71
C PHE A 177 -1.84 39.05 1.66
N LYS A 178 -3.18 38.95 1.75
CA LYS A 178 -4.10 39.43 0.70
C LYS A 178 -4.01 40.92 0.34
N GLN A 179 -3.52 41.75 1.27
CA GLN A 179 -3.36 43.19 1.03
C GLN A 179 -2.07 43.52 0.26
N LEU A 180 -1.06 42.64 0.31
CA LEU A 180 0.27 42.87 -0.22
C LEU A 180 0.31 43.15 -1.73
N PRO A 181 -0.40 42.41 -2.61
CA PRO A 181 -0.35 42.65 -4.05
C PRO A 181 -0.77 44.07 -4.41
N ASN A 182 -1.81 44.59 -3.77
CA ASN A 182 -2.31 45.92 -4.05
C ASN A 182 -1.33 47.01 -3.57
N LEU A 183 -0.61 46.79 -2.47
CA LEU A 183 0.44 47.69 -2.00
C LEU A 183 1.63 47.70 -2.96
N LEU A 184 2.10 46.53 -3.40
CA LEU A 184 3.21 46.40 -4.35
C LEU A 184 2.88 47.07 -5.69
N SER A 185 1.72 46.76 -6.27
CA SER A 185 1.31 47.26 -7.59
C SER A 185 1.10 48.78 -7.62
N ASN A 186 0.74 49.40 -6.49
CA ASN A 186 0.54 50.86 -6.42
C ASN A 186 1.71 51.61 -5.78
N TYR A 187 2.79 50.94 -5.39
CA TYR A 187 3.89 51.58 -4.67
C TYR A 187 4.47 52.76 -5.46
N GLU A 188 4.79 52.59 -6.74
CA GLU A 188 5.31 53.66 -7.60
C GLU A 188 4.40 54.90 -7.60
N LYS A 189 3.09 54.67 -7.79
CA LYS A 189 2.07 55.71 -7.80
C LYS A 189 2.05 56.49 -6.49
N TYR A 190 2.11 55.80 -5.35
CA TYR A 190 2.12 56.43 -4.04
C TYR A 190 3.41 57.22 -3.78
N SER A 191 4.56 56.67 -4.15
CA SER A 191 5.85 57.36 -4.07
C SER A 191 5.86 58.65 -4.90
N ASN A 192 5.40 58.59 -6.15
CA ASN A 192 5.35 59.73 -7.05
C ASN A 192 4.35 60.80 -6.58
N GLN A 193 3.18 60.38 -6.05
CA GLN A 193 2.22 61.30 -5.47
C GLN A 193 2.82 62.06 -4.28
N LEU A 194 3.50 61.36 -3.36
CA LEU A 194 4.15 61.98 -2.22
C LEU A 194 5.28 62.90 -2.65
N LYS A 195 6.09 62.49 -3.64
CA LYS A 195 7.20 63.29 -4.18
C LYS A 195 6.71 64.62 -4.75
N ALA A 196 5.68 64.60 -5.59
CA ALA A 196 5.11 65.81 -6.19
C ALA A 196 4.55 66.76 -5.13
N LEU A 197 3.95 66.23 -4.05
CA LEU A 197 3.49 67.04 -2.91
C LEU A 197 4.66 67.71 -2.18
N LEU A 198 5.75 66.97 -1.92
CA LEU A 198 6.93 67.52 -1.27
C LEU A 198 7.66 68.56 -2.14
N GLU A 199 7.75 68.33 -3.45
CA GLU A 199 8.29 69.29 -4.41
C GLU A 199 7.45 70.57 -4.45
N SER A 200 6.13 70.45 -4.39
CA SER A 200 5.22 71.61 -4.31
C SER A 200 5.45 72.39 -3.02
N ALA A 201 5.54 71.71 -1.88
CA ALA A 201 5.83 72.32 -0.59
C ALA A 201 7.21 73.01 -0.55
N GLN A 202 8.24 72.35 -1.09
CA GLN A 202 9.60 72.87 -1.15
C GLN A 202 9.70 74.14 -2.01
N ASN A 203 8.94 74.21 -3.10
CA ASN A 203 8.97 75.32 -4.04
C ASN A 203 7.95 76.43 -3.74
N ASP A 204 7.10 76.26 -2.73
CA ASP A 204 6.15 77.29 -2.33
C ASP A 204 6.89 78.54 -1.81
N PRO A 205 6.65 79.74 -2.37
CA PRO A 205 7.28 80.97 -1.90
C PRO A 205 6.89 81.29 -0.45
N ASP A 206 5.67 80.92 -0.02
CA ASP A 206 5.15 81.24 1.31
C ASP A 206 5.89 80.48 2.42
N ARG A 207 6.64 79.42 2.05
CA ARG A 207 7.55 78.68 2.95
C ARG A 207 8.58 79.58 3.65
N LYS A 208 8.99 80.69 3.02
CA LYS A 208 10.00 81.61 3.58
C LYS A 208 9.39 82.83 4.27
N VAL A 209 8.06 82.94 4.27
CA VAL A 209 7.34 84.15 4.67
C VAL A 209 6.81 84.01 6.09
N ARG A 210 7.34 84.81 7.03
CA ARG A 210 7.06 84.70 8.48
C ARG A 210 5.58 84.76 8.83
N ASN A 211 4.84 85.73 8.30
CA ASN A 211 3.41 85.91 8.60
C ASN A 211 2.50 84.86 7.94
N LYS A 212 3.03 84.03 7.04
CA LYS A 212 2.29 82.95 6.36
C LYS A 212 2.66 81.55 6.85
N ALA A 213 3.55 81.43 7.83
CA ALA A 213 4.07 80.15 8.29
C ALA A 213 2.95 79.17 8.69
N GLU A 214 1.91 79.66 9.39
CA GLU A 214 0.80 78.82 9.85
C GLU A 214 -0.15 78.42 8.70
N GLU A 215 -0.40 79.32 7.75
CA GLU A 215 -1.17 79.01 6.54
C GLU A 215 -0.47 77.94 5.69
N TYR A 216 0.84 78.10 5.50
CA TYR A 216 1.68 77.14 4.79
C TYR A 216 1.66 75.75 5.46
N LYS A 217 1.84 75.69 6.79
CA LYS A 217 1.74 74.44 7.56
C LYS A 217 0.40 73.75 7.36
N ASN A 218 -0.69 74.50 7.52
CA ASN A 218 -2.04 73.95 7.46
C ASN A 218 -2.41 73.52 6.04
N LYS A 219 -1.95 74.23 5.01
CA LYS A 219 -2.08 73.84 3.60
C LYS A 219 -1.44 72.48 3.36
N TYR A 220 -0.13 72.34 3.57
CA TYR A 220 0.58 71.11 3.22
C TYR A 220 0.28 69.94 4.16
N SER A 221 0.00 70.19 5.45
CA SER A 221 -0.50 69.14 6.34
C SER A 221 -1.85 68.58 5.88
N ARG A 222 -2.73 69.42 5.33
CA ARG A 222 -4.02 69.00 4.78
C ARG A 222 -3.84 68.27 3.45
N GLU A 223 -2.99 68.75 2.56
CA GLU A 223 -2.71 68.07 1.28
C GLU A 223 -2.13 66.67 1.49
N ILE A 224 -1.19 66.49 2.42
CA ILE A 224 -0.66 65.17 2.78
C ILE A 224 -1.77 64.26 3.31
N ARG A 225 -2.59 64.74 4.25
CA ARG A 225 -3.72 63.97 4.83
C ARG A 225 -4.76 63.58 3.79
N ASN A 226 -4.95 64.41 2.76
CA ASN A 226 -5.89 64.18 1.67
C ASN A 226 -5.30 63.29 0.56
N SER A 227 -4.01 62.94 0.61
CA SER A 227 -3.43 62.03 -0.37
C SER A 227 -4.11 60.66 -0.32
N VAL A 228 -4.15 59.99 -1.47
CA VAL A 228 -4.80 58.68 -1.61
C VAL A 228 -4.12 57.65 -0.71
N TYR A 229 -2.79 57.70 -0.64
CA TYR A 229 -2.02 56.80 0.20
C TYR A 229 -2.30 57.03 1.68
N TYR A 230 -2.26 58.29 2.14
CA TYR A 230 -2.43 58.61 3.56
C TYR A 230 -3.80 58.15 4.07
N SER A 231 -4.87 58.53 3.36
CA SER A 231 -6.25 58.28 3.78
C SER A 231 -6.66 56.81 3.77
N ASN A 232 -6.12 56.03 2.83
CA ASN A 232 -6.50 54.63 2.66
C ASN A 232 -5.59 53.64 3.39
N TYR A 233 -4.32 53.99 3.67
CA TYR A 233 -3.35 53.07 4.26
C TYR A 233 -2.77 53.61 5.57
N TYR A 234 -2.01 54.71 5.52
CA TYR A 234 -1.31 55.26 6.69
C TYR A 234 -2.25 55.55 7.87
N ALA A 235 -3.34 56.28 7.65
CA ALA A 235 -4.29 56.65 8.69
C ALA A 235 -5.10 55.47 9.25
N ARG A 236 -5.08 54.31 8.58
CA ARG A 236 -5.90 53.13 8.91
C ARG A 236 -5.07 51.96 9.47
N GLN A 237 -3.79 52.17 9.75
CA GLN A 237 -2.90 51.14 10.31
C GLN A 237 -3.45 50.53 11.61
N ASN A 238 -4.03 51.36 12.48
CA ASN A 238 -4.67 50.94 13.72
C ASN A 238 -5.93 50.07 13.53
N LEU A 239 -6.49 50.03 12.31
CA LEU A 239 -7.62 49.17 11.92
C LEU A 239 -7.16 47.84 11.29
N GLY A 240 -5.86 47.53 11.34
CA GLY A 240 -5.28 46.33 10.71
C GLY A 240 -5.07 46.47 9.20
N THR A 241 -5.13 47.70 8.66
CA THR A 241 -4.78 47.96 7.25
C THR A 241 -3.26 47.96 7.09
N TRP A 242 -2.76 47.18 6.13
CA TRP A 242 -1.34 47.16 5.83
C TRP A 242 -0.94 48.43 5.08
N SER A 243 0.29 48.85 5.25
CA SER A 243 0.85 50.06 4.66
C SER A 243 2.26 49.76 4.14
N ILE A 244 2.90 50.77 3.57
CA ILE A 244 4.27 50.73 3.03
C ILE A 244 5.17 51.47 4.04
N PRO A 245 5.88 50.74 4.92
CA PRO A 245 6.61 51.34 6.03
C PRO A 245 7.64 52.39 5.61
N TYR A 246 8.22 52.24 4.42
CA TYR A 246 9.13 53.24 3.87
C TYR A 246 8.43 54.59 3.66
N LEU A 247 7.23 54.59 3.07
CA LEU A 247 6.45 55.82 2.86
C LEU A 247 5.90 56.37 4.17
N ASP A 248 5.53 55.51 5.11
CA ASP A 248 5.03 55.91 6.42
C ASP A 248 6.09 56.73 7.17
N ASN A 249 7.34 56.28 7.17
CA ASN A 249 8.46 57.03 7.75
C ASN A 249 8.65 58.39 7.08
N ILE A 250 8.55 58.47 5.75
CA ILE A 250 8.69 59.75 5.03
C ILE A 250 7.54 60.70 5.43
N ILE A 251 6.31 60.20 5.56
CA ILE A 251 5.17 60.98 6.02
C ILE A 251 5.37 61.47 7.46
N GLU A 252 5.82 60.61 8.36
CA GLU A 252 6.10 60.99 9.76
C GLU A 252 7.14 62.10 9.87
N VAL A 253 8.26 61.96 9.15
CA VAL A 253 9.31 62.97 9.12
C VAL A 253 8.79 64.27 8.48
N THR A 254 8.02 64.18 7.39
CA THR A 254 7.41 65.35 6.74
C THR A 254 6.50 66.11 7.70
N MET A 255 5.61 65.41 8.40
CA MET A 255 4.68 66.01 9.36
C MET A 255 5.42 66.63 10.55
N SER A 256 6.53 66.02 10.99
CA SER A 256 7.40 66.57 12.03
C SER A 256 8.10 67.86 11.58
N ILE A 257 8.62 67.88 10.35
CA ILE A 257 9.24 69.07 9.75
C ILE A 257 8.22 70.21 9.64
N LEU A 258 7.01 69.95 9.13
CA LEU A 258 5.94 70.94 9.04
C LEU A 258 5.56 71.50 10.41
N LYS A 259 5.39 70.63 11.43
CA LYS A 259 5.03 71.05 12.79
C LYS A 259 6.06 72.04 13.38
N LYS A 260 7.34 71.83 13.10
CA LYS A 260 8.46 72.66 13.60
C LYS A 260 8.72 73.91 12.77
N HIS A 261 8.03 74.10 11.64
CA HIS A 261 8.28 75.22 10.75
C HIS A 261 8.05 76.58 11.46
N ASP A 262 9.09 77.40 11.54
CA ASP A 262 8.94 78.78 11.99
C ASP A 262 10.06 79.61 11.36
N PRO A 263 9.84 80.17 10.16
CA PRO A 263 10.90 80.88 9.43
C PRO A 263 11.28 82.21 10.10
N GLY A 264 10.57 82.63 11.16
CA GLY A 264 10.95 83.79 11.97
C GLY A 264 11.96 83.48 13.09
N HIS A 265 12.11 82.20 13.45
CA HIS A 265 12.95 81.73 14.55
C HIS A 265 13.92 80.61 14.16
N ASN A 266 13.65 79.92 13.05
CA ASN A 266 14.43 78.81 12.51
C ASN A 266 14.59 78.96 10.98
N ASP A 267 15.45 78.13 10.39
CA ASP A 267 15.49 78.01 8.94
C ASP A 267 14.15 77.54 8.37
N PRO A 268 13.75 78.01 7.17
CA PRO A 268 12.59 77.49 6.46
C PRO A 268 12.68 75.97 6.30
N VAL A 269 11.53 75.28 6.31
CA VAL A 269 11.52 73.82 6.15
C VAL A 269 12.23 73.39 4.86
N ASN A 270 12.95 72.28 4.92
CA ASN A 270 13.68 71.74 3.77
C ASN A 270 13.33 70.26 3.56
N PHE A 271 12.74 69.95 2.41
CA PHE A 271 12.34 68.60 2.02
C PHE A 271 13.26 67.95 0.99
N ASN A 272 14.34 68.61 0.53
CA ASN A 272 15.20 68.09 -0.54
C ASN A 272 15.69 66.66 -0.28
N SER A 273 16.13 66.38 0.96
CA SER A 273 16.57 65.03 1.34
C SER A 273 15.46 63.99 1.22
N LEU A 274 14.22 64.32 1.59
CA LEU A 274 13.08 63.41 1.47
C LEU A 274 12.65 63.22 0.01
N ILE A 275 12.75 64.27 -0.82
CA ILE A 275 12.46 64.23 -2.26
C ILE A 275 13.46 63.31 -2.98
N GLU A 276 14.74 63.33 -2.61
CA GLU A 276 15.76 62.43 -3.16
C GLU A 276 15.54 60.97 -2.75
N MET A 277 14.94 60.75 -1.58
CA MET A 277 14.59 59.41 -1.08
C MET A 277 13.38 58.79 -1.80
N LEU A 278 12.57 59.58 -2.52
CA LEU A 278 11.44 59.13 -3.33
C LEU A 278 11.82 58.95 -4.80
#